data_AF-A0A0W8C4G6-F1
#
_entry.id   AF-A0A0W8C4G6-F1
#
_cell.length_a   1.000
_cell.length_b   1.000
_cell.length_c   1.000
_cell.angle_alpha   90.00
_cell.angle_beta   90.00
_cell.angle_gamma   90.00
#
_symmetry.space_group_name_H-M   'P 1'
#
loop_
_entity.id
_entity.type
_entity.pdbx_description
1 polymer ?
#
loop_
_entity_poly.entity_id
_entity_poly.type
_entity_poly.pdbx_seq_one_letter_code
_entity_poly.pdbx_strand_id
1 'polypeptide(L)'
;MLAAVNKQRATKGLSPLCLNKKLHSAAQRHSDDMAAKDYMAHDGSDGSTMSERITQAGYDWSAVAENVAAGQVDVDAVMVAWINSPEHLENIMGDYTMFAPGYAFNKEGTYQHYWTQDFGTGETEQCDGATTSGSTTVQDATQNVDVVQGEAETEAPTPAPTTVTDAPATEAPVAPATEAPITETEAPVTPAPTTPTPATPVQADCQSNF
;
A
#
# COMPACT_ATOMS: atom_id res chain seq x y z
N MET A 1 -10.36 -9.02 5.34
CA MET A 1 -9.57 -7.76 5.30
C MET A 1 -10.24 -6.64 4.49
N LEU A 2 -10.54 -6.80 3.19
CA LEU A 2 -11.15 -5.74 2.36
C LEU A 2 -12.34 -5.03 3.04
N ALA A 3 -13.27 -5.80 3.61
CA ALA A 3 -14.43 -5.24 4.30
C ALA A 3 -14.05 -4.33 5.48
N ALA A 4 -12.98 -4.66 6.22
CA ALA A 4 -12.50 -3.85 7.34
C ALA A 4 -11.85 -2.55 6.86
N VAL A 5 -11.05 -2.62 5.78
CA VAL A 5 -10.48 -1.42 5.11
C VAL A 5 -11.61 -0.51 4.61
N ASN A 6 -12.60 -1.05 3.91
CA ASN A 6 -13.72 -0.27 3.39
C ASN A 6 -14.61 0.31 4.50
N LYS A 7 -14.81 -0.43 5.60
CA LYS A 7 -15.49 0.10 6.80
C LYS A 7 -14.74 1.31 7.35
N GLN A 8 -13.42 1.23 7.44
CA GLN A 8 -12.58 2.32 7.93
C GLN A 8 -12.60 3.53 6.98
N ARG A 9 -12.49 3.31 5.67
CA ARG A 9 -12.60 4.35 4.63
C ARG A 9 -13.96 5.07 4.66
N ALA A 10 -15.04 4.35 4.90
CA ALA A 10 -16.38 4.92 5.01
C ALA A 10 -16.51 5.94 6.15
N THR A 11 -15.69 5.85 7.21
CA THR A 11 -15.68 6.84 8.31
C THR A 11 -15.26 8.25 7.85
N LYS A 12 -14.60 8.34 6.69
CA LYS A 12 -14.18 9.60 6.05
C LYS A 12 -14.95 9.88 4.76
N GLY A 13 -15.98 9.10 4.44
CA GLY A 13 -16.77 9.27 3.21
C GLY A 13 -16.01 8.90 1.94
N LEU A 14 -14.92 8.14 2.03
CA LEU A 14 -14.15 7.70 0.87
C LEU A 14 -14.84 6.54 0.15
N SER A 15 -14.67 6.50 -1.17
CA SER A 15 -15.15 5.39 -2.01
C SER A 15 -14.56 4.04 -1.56
N PRO A 16 -15.36 2.96 -1.58
CA PRO A 16 -14.85 1.64 -1.28
C PRO A 16 -13.88 1.17 -2.35
N LEU A 17 -12.84 0.45 -1.92
CA LEU A 17 -11.91 -0.25 -2.80
C LEU A 17 -12.52 -1.58 -3.23
N CYS A 18 -12.07 -2.08 -4.38
CA CYS A 18 -12.38 -3.43 -4.86
C CYS A 18 -11.12 -4.30 -4.94
N LEU A 19 -11.29 -5.62 -5.05
CA LEU A 19 -10.15 -6.53 -5.22
C LEU A 19 -9.58 -6.46 -6.62
N ASN A 20 -8.27 -6.69 -6.76
CA ASN A 20 -7.61 -6.96 -8.03
C ASN A 20 -6.60 -8.11 -7.86
N LYS A 21 -6.71 -9.13 -8.71
CA LYS A 21 -5.90 -10.36 -8.64
C LYS A 21 -4.40 -10.16 -8.86
N LYS A 22 -4.01 -9.11 -9.59
CA LYS A 22 -2.59 -8.81 -9.84
C LYS A 22 -1.95 -8.19 -8.60
N LEU A 23 -2.62 -7.22 -7.97
CA LEU A 23 -2.24 -6.73 -6.64
C LEU A 23 -2.20 -7.88 -5.62
N HIS A 24 -3.18 -8.79 -5.64
CA HIS A 24 -3.18 -9.94 -4.73
C HIS A 24 -1.97 -10.85 -4.95
N SER A 25 -1.56 -11.04 -6.20
CA SER A 25 -0.36 -11.85 -6.51
C SER A 25 0.91 -11.20 -5.95
N ALA A 26 1.02 -9.87 -6.00
CA ALA A 26 2.15 -9.14 -5.42
C ALA A 26 2.15 -9.18 -3.88
N ALA A 27 1.02 -8.84 -3.26
CA ALA A 27 0.87 -8.85 -1.80
C ALA A 27 1.09 -10.24 -1.20
N GLN A 28 0.52 -11.28 -1.81
CA GLN A 28 0.68 -12.65 -1.34
C GLN A 28 2.14 -13.12 -1.49
N ARG A 29 2.80 -12.84 -2.62
CA ARG A 29 4.22 -13.14 -2.81
C ARG A 29 5.07 -12.52 -1.71
N HIS A 30 4.77 -11.29 -1.30
CA HIS A 30 5.53 -10.60 -0.27
C HIS A 30 5.30 -11.21 1.12
N SER A 31 4.05 -11.48 1.48
CA SER A 31 3.73 -12.18 2.73
C SER A 31 4.41 -13.55 2.81
N ASP A 32 4.38 -14.33 1.72
CA ASP A 32 5.04 -15.64 1.65
C ASP A 32 6.56 -15.54 1.82
N ASP A 33 7.18 -14.53 1.20
CA ASP A 33 8.63 -14.29 1.32
C ASP A 33 9.03 -13.88 2.74
N MET A 34 8.31 -12.93 3.35
CA MET A 34 8.50 -12.53 4.75
C MET A 34 8.37 -13.71 5.70
N ALA A 35 7.35 -14.57 5.51
CA ALA A 35 7.14 -15.75 6.33
C ALA A 35 8.24 -16.82 6.12
N ALA A 36 8.69 -17.04 4.88
CA ALA A 36 9.70 -18.04 4.55
C ALA A 36 11.11 -17.66 5.02
N LYS A 37 11.38 -16.36 5.12
CA LYS A 37 12.69 -15.81 5.50
C LYS A 37 12.73 -15.22 6.91
N ASP A 38 11.59 -15.30 7.62
CA ASP A 38 11.40 -14.86 9.00
C ASP A 38 11.83 -13.40 9.26
N TYR A 39 11.28 -12.48 8.46
CA TYR A 39 11.53 -11.04 8.61
C TYR A 39 10.26 -10.22 8.31
N MET A 40 10.30 -8.93 8.63
CA MET A 40 9.26 -7.96 8.25
C MET A 40 9.95 -6.70 7.70
N ALA A 41 9.72 -6.42 6.43
CA ALA A 41 10.16 -5.19 5.76
C ALA A 41 9.30 -4.94 4.50
N HIS A 42 9.41 -3.74 3.93
CA HIS A 42 8.78 -3.42 2.64
C HIS A 42 9.52 -4.05 1.45
N ASP A 43 10.85 -4.12 1.51
CA ASP A 43 11.65 -4.75 0.46
C ASP A 43 11.63 -6.28 0.63
N GLY A 44 11.54 -6.98 -0.50
CA GLY A 44 11.64 -8.43 -0.57
C GLY A 44 13.04 -8.92 -0.25
N SER A 45 13.17 -10.21 0.11
CA SER A 45 14.47 -10.83 0.40
C SER A 45 15.37 -10.94 -0.83
N ASP A 46 14.79 -10.78 -2.02
CA ASP A 46 15.47 -10.67 -3.31
C ASP A 46 15.84 -9.22 -3.70
N GLY A 47 15.56 -8.25 -2.82
CA GLY A 47 15.77 -6.83 -3.04
C GLY A 47 14.65 -6.14 -3.84
N SER A 48 13.57 -6.83 -4.18
CA SER A 48 12.44 -6.21 -4.90
C SER A 48 11.68 -5.23 -4.00
N THR A 49 11.46 -4.02 -4.50
CA THR A 49 10.56 -3.04 -3.88
C THR A 49 9.10 -3.40 -4.12
N MET A 50 8.17 -2.82 -3.35
CA MET A 50 6.72 -2.98 -3.55
C MET A 50 6.31 -2.72 -5.01
N SER A 51 6.73 -1.59 -5.58
CA SER A 51 6.32 -1.20 -6.94
C SER A 51 6.84 -2.16 -8.00
N GLU A 52 8.04 -2.73 -7.82
CA GLU A 52 8.57 -3.77 -8.68
C GLU A 52 7.76 -5.06 -8.58
N ARG A 53 7.39 -5.51 -7.38
CA ARG A 53 6.53 -6.70 -7.20
C ARG A 53 5.17 -6.52 -7.88
N ILE A 54 4.54 -5.36 -7.70
CA ILE A 54 3.27 -5.00 -8.33
C ILE A 54 3.39 -4.98 -9.87
N THR A 55 4.46 -4.39 -10.38
CA THR A 55 4.74 -4.34 -11.83
C THR A 55 5.02 -5.74 -12.40
N GLN A 56 5.77 -6.58 -11.68
CA GLN A 56 6.07 -7.97 -12.07
C GLN A 56 4.82 -8.86 -12.06
N ALA A 57 3.84 -8.57 -11.18
CA ALA A 57 2.53 -9.19 -11.23
C ALA A 57 1.67 -8.72 -12.42
N GLY A 58 2.18 -7.78 -13.22
CA GLY A 58 1.57 -7.25 -14.44
C GLY A 58 0.48 -6.22 -14.19
N TYR A 59 0.42 -5.63 -12.99
CA TYR A 59 -0.51 -4.55 -12.67
C TYR A 59 0.03 -3.24 -13.25
N ASP A 60 -0.74 -2.60 -14.11
CA ASP A 60 -0.41 -1.32 -14.75
C ASP A 60 -0.96 -0.17 -13.90
N TRP A 61 -0.09 0.62 -13.28
CA TRP A 61 -0.45 1.53 -12.20
C TRP A 61 -0.03 2.98 -12.44
N SER A 62 -0.85 3.90 -11.93
CA SER A 62 -0.53 5.33 -11.80
C SER A 62 -0.25 5.74 -10.36
N ALA A 63 -0.78 5.01 -9.37
CA ALA A 63 -0.45 5.16 -7.96
C ALA A 63 -0.56 3.82 -7.24
N VAL A 64 0.38 3.52 -6.34
CA VAL A 64 0.40 2.33 -5.48
C VAL A 64 0.93 2.67 -4.09
N ALA A 65 0.52 1.90 -3.08
CA ALA A 65 1.06 1.96 -1.72
C ALA A 65 0.95 0.60 -1.03
N GLU A 66 1.74 0.41 0.04
CA GLU A 66 1.77 -0.84 0.80
C GLU A 66 1.75 -0.59 2.31
N ASN A 67 1.00 -1.43 3.03
CA ASN A 67 1.21 -1.63 4.46
C ASN A 67 1.70 -3.05 4.71
N VAL A 68 2.69 -3.22 5.59
CA VAL A 68 3.16 -4.54 6.05
C VAL A 68 3.00 -4.66 7.56
N ALA A 69 2.79 -5.87 8.05
CA ALA A 69 2.76 -6.17 9.47
C ALA A 69 3.11 -7.63 9.75
N ALA A 70 3.56 -7.91 10.97
CA ALA A 70 3.81 -9.27 11.43
C ALA A 70 3.46 -9.42 12.92
N GLY A 71 2.96 -10.60 13.30
CA GLY A 71 2.62 -10.96 14.69
C GLY A 71 1.15 -10.83 15.07
N GLN A 72 0.34 -10.15 14.28
CA GLN A 72 -1.10 -9.98 14.57
C GLN A 72 -1.85 -11.24 14.13
N VAL A 73 -2.63 -11.81 15.04
CA VAL A 73 -3.22 -13.15 14.86
C VAL A 73 -4.40 -13.19 13.90
N ASP A 74 -5.03 -12.05 13.65
CA ASP A 74 -6.21 -11.92 12.80
C ASP A 74 -6.32 -10.52 12.16
N VAL A 75 -7.36 -10.38 11.33
CA VAL A 75 -7.68 -9.16 10.58
C VAL A 75 -8.00 -7.98 11.51
N ASP A 76 -8.68 -8.22 12.64
CA ASP A 76 -9.08 -7.12 13.52
C ASP A 76 -7.86 -6.56 14.26
N ALA A 77 -6.98 -7.44 14.75
CA ALA A 77 -5.74 -7.05 15.41
C ALA A 77 -4.81 -6.25 14.47
N VAL A 78 -4.63 -6.70 13.23
CA VAL A 78 -3.75 -6.00 12.27
C VAL A 78 -4.35 -4.69 11.77
N MET A 79 -5.67 -4.62 11.60
CA MET A 79 -6.34 -3.36 11.26
C MET A 79 -6.23 -2.33 12.39
N VAL A 80 -6.36 -2.74 13.66
CA VAL A 80 -6.13 -1.85 14.80
C VAL A 80 -4.69 -1.32 14.80
N ALA A 81 -3.70 -2.19 14.54
CA ALA A 81 -2.30 -1.79 14.47
C ALA A 81 -2.06 -0.73 13.38
N TRP A 82 -2.55 -0.96 12.15
CA TRP A 82 -2.40 0.01 11.05
C TRP A 82 -3.20 1.30 11.28
N ILE A 83 -4.40 1.24 11.84
CA ILE A 83 -5.20 2.45 12.11
C ILE A 83 -4.54 3.36 13.15
N ASN A 84 -3.85 2.77 14.14
CA ASN A 84 -3.15 3.52 15.18
C ASN A 84 -1.78 4.06 14.74
N SER A 85 -1.34 3.74 13.53
CA SER A 85 -0.10 4.25 12.94
C SER A 85 -0.42 5.28 11.86
N PRO A 86 -0.01 6.56 12.00
CA PRO A 86 -0.35 7.60 11.03
C PRO A 86 0.03 7.27 9.59
N GLU A 87 1.24 6.76 9.36
CA GLU A 87 1.73 6.42 8.00
C GLU A 87 0.91 5.29 7.35
N HIS A 88 0.58 4.24 8.10
CA HIS A 88 -0.24 3.14 7.57
C HIS A 88 -1.70 3.56 7.36
N LEU A 89 -2.21 4.43 8.24
CA LEU A 89 -3.55 5.00 8.11
C LEU A 89 -3.66 5.90 6.87
N GLU A 90 -2.62 6.66 6.54
CA GLU A 90 -2.56 7.46 5.32
C GLU A 90 -2.75 6.60 4.07
N ASN A 91 -2.08 5.44 4.00
CA ASN A 91 -2.28 4.48 2.90
C ASN A 91 -3.72 3.95 2.83
N ILE A 92 -4.31 3.59 3.96
CA ILE A 92 -5.72 3.13 4.03
C ILE A 92 -6.68 4.20 3.50
N MET A 93 -6.37 5.48 3.74
CA MET A 93 -7.20 6.63 3.35
C MET A 93 -6.84 7.23 1.99
N GLY A 94 -5.82 6.70 1.31
CA GLY A 94 -5.36 7.23 0.03
C GLY A 94 -6.39 7.13 -1.09
N ASP A 95 -6.16 7.91 -2.15
CA ASP A 95 -7.02 7.95 -3.34
C ASP A 95 -6.74 6.77 -4.28
N TYR A 96 -7.18 5.60 -3.83
CA TYR A 96 -7.06 4.34 -4.56
C TYR A 96 -8.43 3.84 -5.00
N THR A 97 -8.41 2.96 -6.01
CA THR A 97 -9.63 2.30 -6.54
C THR A 97 -9.62 0.80 -6.27
N MET A 98 -8.43 0.20 -6.16
CA MET A 98 -8.21 -1.22 -5.99
C MET A 98 -7.35 -1.51 -4.76
N PHE A 99 -7.49 -2.72 -4.24
CA PHE A 99 -6.85 -3.21 -3.03
C PHE A 99 -6.61 -4.71 -3.16
N ALA A 100 -5.56 -5.22 -2.54
CA ALA A 100 -5.48 -6.65 -2.26
C ALA A 100 -4.70 -6.94 -0.97
N PRO A 101 -5.16 -7.90 -0.16
CA PRO A 101 -4.39 -8.39 0.97
C PRO A 101 -3.47 -9.55 0.55
N GLY A 102 -2.36 -9.71 1.27
CA GLY A 102 -1.56 -10.92 1.35
C GLY A 102 -1.51 -11.43 2.79
N TYR A 103 -1.46 -12.75 2.97
CA TYR A 103 -1.29 -13.35 4.30
C TYR A 103 -0.52 -14.66 4.23
N ALA A 104 0.46 -14.83 5.11
CA ALA A 104 1.19 -16.08 5.28
C ALA A 104 1.33 -16.45 6.75
N PHE A 105 1.30 -17.76 7.03
CA PHE A 105 1.51 -18.31 8.36
C PHE A 105 2.71 -19.24 8.37
N ASN A 106 3.67 -19.00 9.27
CA ASN A 106 4.80 -19.88 9.52
C ASN A 106 4.90 -20.20 11.02
N LYS A 107 4.47 -21.40 11.41
CA LYS A 107 4.51 -21.86 12.81
C LYS A 107 5.90 -21.79 13.44
N GLU A 108 6.94 -21.94 12.65
CA GLU A 108 8.34 -21.93 13.11
C GLU A 108 8.96 -20.53 13.07
N GLY A 109 8.31 -19.56 12.43
CA GLY A 109 8.77 -18.18 12.30
C GLY A 109 8.55 -17.38 13.58
N THR A 110 9.41 -16.38 13.80
CA THR A 110 9.40 -15.47 14.95
C THR A 110 8.04 -14.80 15.15
N TYR A 111 7.40 -14.37 14.06
CA TYR A 111 6.13 -13.62 14.14
C TYR A 111 4.89 -14.49 13.91
N GLN A 112 5.06 -15.69 13.34
CA GLN A 112 4.02 -16.62 12.91
C GLN A 112 3.02 -16.11 11.85
N HIS A 113 2.51 -14.89 11.95
CA HIS A 113 1.55 -14.28 11.06
C HIS A 113 2.20 -13.10 10.32
N TYR A 114 2.12 -13.08 8.99
CA TYR A 114 2.70 -12.04 8.13
C TYR A 114 1.62 -11.51 7.20
N TRP A 115 1.53 -10.19 7.10
CA TRP A 115 0.45 -9.49 6.41
C TRP A 115 1.00 -8.44 5.46
N THR A 116 0.36 -8.32 4.30
CA THR A 116 0.60 -7.25 3.32
C THR A 116 -0.74 -6.67 2.88
N GLN A 117 -0.80 -5.36 2.70
CA GLN A 117 -1.88 -4.67 2.01
C GLN A 117 -1.28 -3.91 0.83
N ASP A 118 -1.66 -4.25 -0.39
CA ASP A 118 -1.33 -3.46 -1.56
C ASP A 118 -2.55 -2.65 -2.00
N PHE A 119 -2.35 -1.36 -2.23
CA PHE A 119 -3.34 -0.42 -2.74
C PHE A 119 -2.93 0.02 -4.15
N GLY A 120 -3.90 0.27 -5.03
CA GLY A 120 -3.59 0.65 -6.40
C GLY A 120 -4.67 1.43 -7.12
N THR A 121 -4.23 2.25 -8.08
CA THR A 121 -5.03 2.85 -9.14
C THR A 121 -4.32 2.64 -10.48
N GLY A 122 -5.07 2.25 -11.51
CA GLY A 122 -4.58 2.04 -12.86
C GLY A 122 -5.71 2.19 -13.87
N GLU A 123 -5.50 2.96 -14.94
CA GLU A 123 -6.56 3.28 -15.91
C GLU A 123 -7.03 2.06 -16.73
N THR A 124 -6.15 1.07 -16.91
CA THR A 124 -6.39 -0.16 -17.67
C THR A 124 -6.79 -1.33 -16.77
N GLU A 125 -6.75 -1.14 -15.45
CA GLU A 125 -7.00 -2.16 -14.44
C GLU A 125 -8.47 -2.21 -14.05
N GLN A 126 -8.91 -3.37 -13.55
CA GLN A 126 -10.31 -3.62 -13.22
C GLN A 126 -10.43 -4.34 -11.89
N CYS A 127 -11.57 -4.12 -11.23
CA CYS A 127 -11.98 -4.92 -10.10
C CYS A 127 -12.19 -6.38 -10.52
N ASP A 128 -11.76 -7.31 -9.69
CA ASP A 128 -12.11 -8.72 -9.86
C ASP A 128 -13.64 -8.88 -9.84
N GLY A 129 -14.18 -9.63 -10.81
CA GLY A 129 -15.62 -9.82 -10.95
C GLY A 129 -16.35 -8.66 -11.65
N ALA A 130 -15.66 -7.58 -12.06
CA ALA A 130 -16.19 -6.66 -13.04
C ALA A 130 -16.16 -7.37 -14.42
N THR A 131 -17.20 -8.14 -14.71
CA THR A 131 -17.40 -8.69 -16.05
C THR A 131 -17.43 -7.55 -17.06
N THR A 132 -16.41 -7.49 -17.92
CA THR A 132 -16.51 -6.89 -19.24
C THR A 132 -17.68 -7.56 -19.97
N SER A 133 -18.85 -6.94 -19.90
CA SER A 133 -19.91 -7.15 -20.89
C SER A 133 -19.40 -6.58 -22.21
N GLY A 134 -18.53 -7.36 -22.86
CA GLY A 134 -18.17 -7.16 -24.25
C GLY A 134 -19.41 -7.39 -25.09
N SER A 135 -19.85 -6.34 -25.76
CA SER A 135 -20.81 -6.34 -26.86
C SER A 135 -20.67 -7.60 -27.73
N THR A 136 -21.62 -8.52 -27.62
CA THR A 136 -21.97 -9.47 -28.68
C THR A 136 -23.42 -9.23 -29.00
N THR A 137 -23.67 -8.75 -30.21
CA THR A 137 -24.99 -8.50 -30.77
C THR A 137 -25.64 -9.83 -31.19
N VAL A 138 -26.80 -10.10 -30.57
CA VAL A 138 -27.99 -10.87 -31.01
C VAL A 138 -27.83 -12.28 -31.61
N GLN A 139 -28.35 -13.27 -30.87
CA GLN A 139 -29.29 -14.31 -31.36
C GLN A 139 -30.05 -14.80 -30.12
N ASP A 140 -31.23 -14.23 -29.83
CA ASP A 140 -32.54 -14.77 -30.18
C ASP A 140 -32.65 -16.30 -30.12
N ALA A 141 -33.11 -16.79 -28.97
CA ALA A 141 -33.95 -17.98 -28.86
C ALA A 141 -34.75 -17.87 -27.56
N THR A 142 -35.96 -17.34 -27.70
CA THR A 142 -37.09 -17.49 -26.79
C THR A 142 -37.22 -18.93 -26.30
N GLN A 143 -37.39 -19.16 -24.98
CA GLN A 143 -38.34 -20.13 -24.40
C GLN A 143 -38.69 -19.76 -22.95
N ASN A 144 -39.94 -20.01 -22.61
CA ASN A 144 -40.72 -19.38 -21.56
C ASN A 144 -40.59 -20.04 -20.18
N VAL A 145 -40.67 -19.18 -19.16
CA VAL A 145 -41.37 -19.24 -17.86
C VAL A 145 -42.03 -20.57 -17.45
N ASP A 146 -41.74 -21.04 -16.22
CA ASP A 146 -42.79 -21.48 -15.30
C ASP A 146 -42.41 -21.29 -13.82
N VAL A 147 -43.41 -20.88 -13.02
CA VAL A 147 -43.33 -20.44 -11.62
C VAL A 147 -43.83 -21.55 -10.69
N VAL A 148 -43.18 -21.78 -9.55
CA VAL A 148 -43.82 -22.42 -8.38
C VAL A 148 -43.39 -21.72 -7.07
N GLN A 149 -44.40 -21.31 -6.30
CA GLN A 149 -44.34 -20.74 -4.95
C GLN A 149 -44.23 -21.81 -3.84
N GLY A 150 -43.70 -21.37 -2.69
CA GLY A 150 -44.02 -21.86 -1.34
C GLY A 150 -42.83 -22.51 -0.63
N GLU A 151 -42.61 -22.39 0.68
CA GLU A 151 -43.15 -21.57 1.77
C GLU A 151 -42.27 -21.87 3.01
N ALA A 152 -42.20 -20.91 3.95
CA ALA A 152 -41.97 -21.07 5.40
C ALA A 152 -40.62 -21.59 6.00
N GLU A 153 -39.96 -20.65 6.70
CA GLU A 153 -39.44 -20.66 8.09
C GLU A 153 -38.86 -21.94 8.72
N THR A 154 -37.64 -21.84 9.28
CA THR A 154 -37.34 -22.27 10.65
C THR A 154 -36.15 -21.46 11.22
N GLU A 155 -36.40 -20.72 12.31
CA GLU A 155 -35.41 -20.04 13.14
C GLU A 155 -34.67 -21.01 14.11
N ALA A 156 -33.47 -20.57 14.54
CA ALA A 156 -32.87 -20.64 15.90
C ALA A 156 -31.42 -21.17 15.93
N PRO A 157 -30.58 -20.85 16.94
CA PRO A 157 -30.56 -19.66 17.82
C PRO A 157 -29.17 -18.99 17.95
N THR A 158 -29.20 -17.76 18.45
CA THR A 158 -28.11 -16.95 18.99
C THR A 158 -27.36 -17.64 20.15
N PRO A 159 -26.03 -17.62 20.22
CA PRO A 159 -25.30 -17.73 21.48
C PRO A 159 -25.00 -16.34 22.07
N ALA A 160 -25.30 -16.19 23.36
CA ALA A 160 -25.03 -14.98 24.15
C ALA A 160 -23.51 -14.73 24.33
N PRO A 161 -23.07 -13.46 24.45
CA PRO A 161 -21.67 -13.14 24.68
C PRO A 161 -21.27 -13.44 26.14
N THR A 162 -20.21 -14.23 26.28
CA THR A 162 -19.53 -14.46 27.56
C THR A 162 -18.55 -13.31 27.80
N THR A 163 -18.60 -12.74 29.01
CA THR A 163 -17.68 -11.70 29.50
C THR A 163 -16.24 -12.20 29.49
N VAL A 164 -15.35 -11.53 28.75
CA VAL A 164 -13.90 -11.75 28.85
C VAL A 164 -13.28 -10.55 29.55
N THR A 165 -12.63 -10.84 30.67
CA THR A 165 -11.89 -9.94 31.56
C THR A 165 -10.69 -9.34 30.84
N ASP A 166 -10.51 -8.02 31.04
CA ASP A 166 -9.34 -7.24 30.64
C ASP A 166 -8.00 -7.90 31.02
N ALA A 167 -7.12 -8.05 30.03
CA ALA A 167 -5.70 -8.23 30.21
C ALA A 167 -4.95 -7.20 29.34
N PRO A 168 -3.87 -6.60 29.83
CA PRO A 168 -3.37 -5.31 29.34
C PRO A 168 -2.67 -5.44 27.99
N ALA A 169 -2.91 -4.44 27.14
CA ALA A 169 -2.22 -4.23 25.87
C ALA A 169 -0.71 -4.18 26.10
N THR A 170 0.00 -5.16 25.56
CA THR A 170 1.45 -5.08 25.40
C THR A 170 1.71 -4.35 24.08
N GLU A 171 2.38 -3.22 24.21
CA GLU A 171 2.86 -2.34 23.15
C GLU A 171 3.53 -3.16 22.04
N ALA A 172 3.06 -2.99 20.79
CA ALA A 172 3.73 -3.57 19.64
C ALA A 172 5.17 -3.03 19.58
N PRO A 173 6.19 -3.86 19.27
CA PRO A 173 7.53 -3.35 19.11
C PRO A 173 7.54 -2.39 17.91
N VAL A 174 7.76 -1.11 18.21
CA VAL A 174 8.12 -0.09 17.23
C VAL A 174 9.37 -0.60 16.53
N ALA A 175 9.25 -0.95 15.24
CA ALA A 175 10.42 -1.18 14.42
C ALA A 175 11.29 0.09 14.49
N PRO A 176 12.59 0.00 14.81
CA PRO A 176 13.44 1.17 14.82
C PRO A 176 13.50 1.71 13.38
N ALA A 177 12.99 2.93 13.20
CA ALA A 177 13.35 3.75 12.05
C ALA A 177 14.89 3.81 12.02
N THR A 178 15.48 3.13 11.05
CA THR A 178 16.89 3.34 10.75
C THR A 178 16.96 4.70 10.07
N GLU A 179 17.25 5.75 10.84
CA GLU A 179 17.77 7.00 10.28
C GLU A 179 19.04 6.64 9.50
N ALA A 180 18.95 6.62 8.18
CA ALA A 180 20.12 6.78 7.35
C ALA A 180 20.78 8.12 7.74
N PRO A 181 22.10 8.19 7.96
CA PRO A 181 22.75 9.46 8.20
C PRO A 181 22.64 10.30 6.94
N ILE A 182 21.80 11.35 6.99
CA ILE A 182 21.89 12.46 6.04
C ILE A 182 23.26 13.10 6.22
N THR A 183 24.21 12.68 5.38
CA THR A 183 25.45 13.42 5.21
C THR A 183 25.08 14.68 4.45
N GLU A 184 24.89 15.78 5.18
CA GLU A 184 24.77 17.11 4.62
C GLU A 184 26.07 17.42 3.86
N THR A 185 26.07 17.13 2.56
CA THR A 185 27.08 17.65 1.65
C THR A 185 26.68 19.10 1.41
N GLU A 186 27.34 20.02 2.11
CA GLU A 186 27.25 21.44 1.81
C GLU A 186 27.55 21.66 0.31
N ALA A 187 26.57 22.21 -0.40
CA ALA A 187 26.78 22.70 -1.76
C ALA A 187 27.77 23.89 -1.72
N PRO A 188 28.71 24.00 -2.67
CA PRO A 188 29.67 25.10 -2.67
C PRO A 188 28.94 26.44 -2.88
N VAL A 189 29.05 27.33 -1.88
CA VAL A 189 28.61 28.71 -1.98
C VAL A 189 29.41 29.38 -3.09
N THR A 190 28.75 29.67 -4.21
CA THR A 190 29.36 30.45 -5.30
C THR A 190 29.41 31.92 -4.86
N PRO A 191 30.59 32.58 -4.80
CA PRO A 191 30.63 33.99 -4.46
C PRO A 191 30.02 34.83 -5.61
N ALA A 192 29.20 35.80 -5.24
CA ALA A 192 28.60 36.78 -6.15
C ALA A 192 29.68 37.60 -6.89
N PRO A 193 29.46 38.00 -8.15
CA PRO A 193 30.44 38.77 -8.92
C PRO A 193 30.61 40.18 -8.33
N THR A 194 31.82 40.50 -7.88
CA THR A 194 32.21 41.86 -7.48
C THR A 194 32.37 42.73 -8.72
N THR A 195 31.54 43.76 -8.84
CA THR A 195 31.64 44.81 -9.86
C THR A 195 32.94 45.60 -9.65
N PRO A 196 33.84 45.71 -10.66
CA PRO A 196 35.05 46.51 -10.51
C PRO A 196 34.74 48.02 -10.55
N THR A 197 35.29 48.75 -9.60
CA THR A 197 35.36 50.22 -9.56
C THR A 197 36.16 50.75 -10.76
N PRO A 198 35.72 51.84 -11.44
CA PRO A 198 36.46 52.39 -12.57
C PRO A 198 37.76 53.08 -12.12
N ALA A 199 38.83 52.84 -12.87
CA ALA A 199 40.16 53.41 -12.65
C ALA A 199 40.24 54.88 -13.10
N THR A 200 40.84 55.71 -12.25
CA THR A 200 41.30 57.07 -12.56
C THR A 200 42.61 56.99 -13.37
N PRO A 201 42.81 57.81 -14.42
CA PRO A 201 43.94 57.67 -15.33
C PRO A 201 45.24 58.25 -14.76
N VAL A 202 46.35 57.55 -14.96
CA VAL A 202 47.71 58.09 -14.79
C VAL A 202 48.38 58.19 -16.17
N GLN A 203 49.00 59.35 -16.39
CA GLN A 203 49.60 59.82 -17.63
C GLN A 203 50.86 59.03 -18.06
N ALA A 204 51.14 59.23 -19.35
CA ALA A 204 52.25 58.78 -20.17
C ALA A 204 53.64 58.81 -19.53
N ASP A 205 54.49 57.88 -19.98
CA ASP A 205 55.84 58.26 -20.41
C ASP A 205 56.39 57.34 -21.52
N CYS A 206 57.19 57.96 -22.38
CA CYS A 206 57.74 57.45 -23.62
C CYS A 206 58.96 56.52 -23.43
N GLN A 207 59.23 55.73 -24.49
CA GLN A 207 60.53 55.21 -25.02
C GLN A 207 60.46 53.68 -25.26
N SER A 208 61.09 53.01 -26.21
CA SER A 208 61.74 53.23 -27.52
C SER A 208 62.46 51.90 -27.83
N ASN A 209 62.42 51.41 -29.09
CA ASN A 209 63.29 50.43 -29.80
C ASN A 209 64.28 49.55 -28.98
N PHE A 210 64.41 48.25 -29.18
CA PHE A 210 64.62 47.45 -30.40
C PHE A 210 64.22 45.99 -30.14
#